data_AF-A0A9E0DK95-F1
#
_entry.id   AF-A0A9E0DK95-F1
#
_cell.length_a   1.000
_cell.length_b   1.000
_cell.length_c   1.000
_cell.angle_alpha   90.00
_cell.angle_beta   90.00
_cell.angle_gamma   90.00
#
_symmetry.space_group_name_H-M   'P 1'
#
loop_
_entity.id
_entity.type
_entity.pdbx_description
1 polymer ?
#
loop_
_entity_poly.entity_id
_entity_poly.type
_entity_poly.pdbx_seq_one_letter_code
_entity_poly.pdbx_strand_id
1 'polypeptide(L)'
;MTNTNPVRRTVSAKLMESTPERRGLGHWLLASPMIIYAGWLAVDIFAALSPIPWRWLDLILGALLYIFLIVLPAGLLAHGLITAFPRLFQQSGWDVIPLEAISPTEIYLVRYDYVERSRTATSWPRLWLRAAQGWVYLEIIAIFAGAVLMIPLFLSVTEFGFGR
;
A
#
# COMPACT_ATOMS: atom_id res chain seq x y z
N MET A 1 -13.98 36.16 30.27
CA MET A 1 -13.65 35.60 28.93
C MET A 1 -12.40 34.75 29.11
N THR A 2 -12.59 33.45 29.30
CA THR A 2 -11.47 32.49 29.43
C THR A 2 -10.82 32.33 28.07
N ASN A 3 -9.50 32.49 28.01
CA ASN A 3 -8.70 32.34 26.79
C ASN A 3 -8.84 30.89 26.28
N THR A 4 -9.71 30.66 25.29
CA THR A 4 -9.89 29.37 24.61
C THR A 4 -8.93 29.25 23.44
N ASN A 5 -7.66 29.61 23.63
CA ASN A 5 -6.67 29.30 22.60
C ASN A 5 -6.36 27.80 22.70
N PRO A 6 -6.58 27.03 21.62
CA PRO A 6 -6.32 25.60 21.63
C PRO A 6 -4.82 25.38 21.84
N VAL A 7 -4.44 24.93 23.03
CA VAL A 7 -3.05 24.62 23.36
C VAL A 7 -2.69 23.29 22.72
N ARG A 8 -1.82 23.33 21.70
CA ARG A 8 -1.24 22.09 21.15
C ARG A 8 -0.39 21.44 22.23
N ARG A 9 -0.74 20.21 22.60
CA ARG A 9 0.02 19.40 23.54
C ARG A 9 0.52 18.10 22.90
N THR A 10 1.56 17.54 23.50
CA THR A 10 2.16 16.29 23.03
C THR A 10 1.69 15.17 23.96
N VAL A 11 1.17 14.08 23.41
CA VAL A 11 0.64 12.95 24.18
C VAL A 11 1.34 11.67 23.76
N SER A 12 1.74 10.87 24.74
CA SER A 12 2.36 9.57 24.49
C SER A 12 1.35 8.59 23.91
N ALA A 13 1.73 7.87 22.86
CA ALA A 13 0.90 6.87 22.22
C ALA A 13 1.70 5.62 21.87
N LYS A 14 0.99 4.49 21.81
CA LYS A 14 1.48 3.25 21.22
C LYS A 14 1.01 3.14 19.79
N LEU A 15 1.88 2.64 18.93
CA LEU A 15 1.54 2.26 17.56
C LEU A 15 1.28 0.76 17.53
N MET A 16 0.03 0.39 17.28
CA MET A 16 -0.34 -1.00 17.01
C MET A 16 -0.56 -1.18 15.52
N GLU A 17 -0.11 -2.31 14.97
CA GLU A 17 -0.37 -2.62 13.56
C GLU A 17 -1.87 -2.72 13.32
N SER A 18 -2.38 -1.94 12.34
CA SER A 18 -3.81 -1.93 12.03
C SER A 18 -4.19 -3.19 11.26
N THR A 19 -4.93 -4.08 11.91
CA THR A 19 -5.44 -5.29 11.27
C THR A 19 -6.94 -5.20 11.08
N PRO A 20 -7.42 -4.69 9.92
CA PRO A 20 -8.84 -4.56 9.66
C PRO A 20 -9.56 -5.90 9.77
N GLU A 21 -10.77 -5.88 10.36
CA GLU A 21 -11.62 -7.06 10.57
C GLU A 21 -12.02 -7.76 9.25
N ARG A 22 -12.01 -7.01 8.13
CA ARG A 22 -12.30 -7.55 6.79
C ARG A 22 -11.01 -8.10 6.18
N ARG A 23 -11.01 -9.41 5.93
CA ARG A 23 -9.95 -10.33 5.42
C ARG A 23 -9.19 -9.92 4.12
N GLY A 24 -8.87 -8.64 3.92
CA GLY A 24 -8.04 -8.15 2.82
C GLY A 24 -8.72 -8.03 1.45
N LEU A 25 -9.93 -8.55 1.25
CA LEU A 25 -10.61 -8.54 -0.06
C LEU A 25 -10.73 -7.15 -0.69
N GLY A 26 -11.07 -6.13 0.10
CA GLY A 26 -11.15 -4.75 -0.41
C GLY A 26 -9.81 -4.24 -0.94
N HIS A 27 -8.69 -4.59 -0.28
CA HIS A 27 -7.36 -4.20 -0.72
C HIS A 27 -6.96 -4.94 -2.00
N TRP A 28 -7.29 -6.23 -2.13
CA TRP A 28 -7.06 -6.98 -3.36
C TRP A 28 -7.86 -6.45 -4.54
N LEU A 29 -9.11 -6.05 -4.30
CA LEU A 29 -9.94 -5.46 -5.35
C LEU A 29 -9.37 -4.11 -5.81
N LEU A 30 -8.95 -3.26 -4.87
CA LEU A 30 -8.29 -2.00 -5.18
C LEU A 30 -7.03 -2.23 -6.02
N ALA A 31 -6.13 -3.12 -5.57
CA ALA A 31 -4.89 -3.49 -6.23
C ALA A 31 -5.05 -4.27 -7.56
N SER A 32 -6.26 -4.69 -7.89
CA SER A 32 -6.50 -5.63 -8.99
C SER A 32 -6.06 -5.13 -10.36
N PRO A 33 -6.21 -3.84 -10.75
CA PRO A 33 -5.80 -3.38 -12.08
C PRO A 33 -4.31 -3.63 -12.35
N MET A 34 -3.44 -3.22 -11.42
CA MET A 34 -2.00 -3.41 -11.57
C MET A 34 -1.60 -4.89 -11.49
N ILE A 35 -2.20 -5.66 -10.57
CA ILE A 35 -1.91 -7.10 -10.42
C ILE A 35 -2.32 -7.88 -11.68
N ILE A 36 -3.49 -7.58 -12.26
CA ILE A 36 -3.99 -8.25 -13.46
C ILE A 36 -3.12 -7.88 -14.66
N TYR A 37 -2.76 -6.61 -14.81
CA TYR A 37 -1.89 -6.17 -15.90
C TYR A 37 -0.51 -6.85 -15.83
N ALA A 38 0.14 -6.83 -14.67
CA ALA A 38 1.42 -7.48 -14.47
C ALA A 38 1.32 -9.01 -14.56
N GLY A 39 0.21 -9.59 -14.13
CA GLY A 39 -0.06 -11.03 -14.22
C GLY A 39 -0.22 -11.49 -15.68
N TRP A 40 -0.93 -10.71 -16.49
CA TRP A 40 -1.04 -10.97 -17.93
C TRP A 40 0.34 -10.99 -18.60
N LEU A 41 1.16 -9.97 -18.34
CA LEU A 41 2.53 -9.89 -18.88
C LEU A 41 3.40 -11.06 -18.39
N ALA A 42 3.35 -11.39 -17.10
CA ALA A 42 4.14 -12.47 -16.52
C ALA A 42 3.78 -13.83 -17.12
N VAL A 43 2.49 -14.09 -17.31
CA VAL A 43 1.99 -15.32 -17.93
C VAL A 43 2.38 -15.40 -19.41
N ASP A 44 2.34 -14.30 -20.15
CA ASP A 44 2.75 -14.26 -21.55
C ASP A 44 4.26 -14.54 -21.70
N ILE A 45 5.10 -13.93 -20.85
CA ILE A 45 6.54 -14.22 -20.78
C ILE A 45 6.77 -15.69 -20.43
N PHE A 46 6.06 -16.23 -19.44
CA PHE A 46 6.20 -17.62 -19.04
C PHE A 46 5.85 -18.56 -20.20
N ALA A 47 4.72 -18.34 -20.88
CA ALA A 47 4.29 -19.15 -22.02
C ALA A 47 5.27 -19.06 -23.21
N ALA A 48 5.88 -17.89 -23.44
CA ALA A 48 6.89 -17.72 -24.49
C ALA A 48 8.19 -18.47 -24.21
N LEU A 49 8.55 -18.67 -22.94
CA LEU A 49 9.76 -19.37 -22.51
C LEU A 49 9.52 -20.86 -22.20
N SER A 50 8.27 -21.27 -22.04
CA SER A 50 7.92 -22.62 -21.64
C SER A 50 8.15 -23.62 -22.79
N PRO A 51 8.83 -24.75 -22.53
CA PRO A 51 8.93 -25.84 -23.51
C PRO A 51 7.66 -26.71 -23.56
N ILE A 52 6.65 -26.42 -22.75
CA ILE A 52 5.44 -27.23 -22.62
C ILE A 52 4.52 -26.94 -23.82
N PRO A 53 4.02 -27.96 -24.54
CA PRO A 53 3.17 -27.75 -25.72
C PRO A 53 1.72 -27.36 -25.37
N TRP A 54 1.33 -27.45 -24.10
CA TRP A 54 -0.04 -27.19 -23.62
C TRP A 54 -0.18 -25.80 -23.01
N ARG A 55 -0.64 -24.85 -23.83
CA ARG A 55 -0.82 -23.45 -23.42
C ARG A 55 -1.66 -23.26 -22.15
N TRP A 56 -2.71 -24.06 -21.93
CA TRP A 56 -3.53 -23.95 -20.72
C TRP A 56 -2.76 -24.31 -19.44
N LEU A 57 -1.82 -25.25 -19.53
CA LEU A 57 -0.98 -25.63 -18.40
C LEU A 57 0.02 -24.51 -18.08
N ASP A 58 0.56 -23.86 -19.11
CA ASP A 58 1.41 -22.68 -18.93
C ASP A 58 0.68 -21.53 -18.26
N LEU A 59 -0.59 -21.30 -18.62
CA LEU A 59 -1.40 -20.28 -17.95
C LEU A 59 -1.50 -20.55 -16.44
N ILE A 60 -1.79 -21.79 -16.04
CA ILE A 60 -1.93 -22.16 -14.62
C ILE A 60 -0.59 -22.06 -13.90
N LEU A 61 0.47 -22.66 -14.45
CA LEU A 61 1.79 -22.66 -13.82
C LEU A 61 2.39 -21.26 -13.76
N GLY A 62 2.28 -20.49 -14.84
CA GLY A 62 2.72 -19.10 -14.89
C GLY A 62 1.97 -18.22 -13.89
N ALA A 63 0.66 -18.38 -13.75
CA ALA A 63 -0.12 -17.65 -12.76
C ALA A 63 0.28 -18.02 -11.32
N LEU A 64 0.50 -19.30 -11.03
CA LEU A 64 0.97 -19.74 -9.71
C LEU A 64 2.36 -19.18 -9.39
N LEU A 65 3.30 -19.28 -10.33
CA LEU A 65 4.64 -18.73 -10.18
C LEU A 65 4.60 -17.21 -9.97
N TYR A 66 3.78 -16.51 -10.75
CA TYR A 66 3.57 -15.07 -10.57
C TYR A 66 3.05 -14.75 -9.16
N ILE A 67 2.05 -15.48 -8.65
CA ILE A 67 1.51 -15.24 -7.32
C ILE A 67 2.58 -15.44 -6.23
N PHE A 68 3.32 -16.54 -6.28
CA PHE A 68 4.26 -16.90 -5.22
C PHE A 68 5.61 -16.19 -5.30
N LEU A 69 6.09 -15.87 -6.50
CA LEU A 69 7.39 -15.23 -6.70
C LEU A 69 7.32 -13.71 -6.80
N ILE A 70 6.18 -13.17 -7.24
CA ILE A 70 6.03 -11.73 -7.48
C ILE A 70 4.96 -11.15 -6.55
N VAL A 71 3.71 -11.61 -6.62
CA VAL A 71 2.61 -10.99 -5.88
C VAL A 71 2.85 -11.02 -4.37
N LEU A 72 3.09 -12.20 -3.78
CA LEU A 72 3.31 -12.28 -2.34
C LEU A 72 4.58 -11.55 -1.88
N PRO A 73 5.76 -11.79 -2.46
CA PRO A 73 6.99 -11.15 -1.98
C PRO A 73 6.97 -9.63 -2.18
N ALA A 74 6.57 -9.14 -3.37
CA ALA A 74 6.55 -7.71 -3.64
C ALA A 74 5.55 -6.97 -2.74
N GLY A 75 4.37 -7.55 -2.53
CA GLY A 75 3.38 -6.98 -1.62
C GLY A 75 3.89 -6.91 -0.18
N LEU A 76 4.48 -7.99 0.33
CA LEU A 76 5.04 -8.02 1.68
C LEU A 76 6.19 -7.03 1.85
N LEU A 77 7.08 -6.91 0.86
CA LEU A 77 8.19 -5.96 0.87
C LEU A 77 7.68 -4.52 0.84
N ALA A 78 6.73 -4.19 -0.03
CA ALA A 78 6.12 -2.86 -0.11
C ALA A 78 5.44 -2.48 1.20
N HIS A 79 4.65 -3.39 1.77
CA HIS A 79 4.02 -3.17 3.08
C HIS A 79 5.08 -2.97 4.18
N GLY A 80 6.11 -3.79 4.21
CA GLY A 80 7.22 -3.67 5.16
C GLY A 80 7.95 -2.33 5.03
N LEU A 81 8.20 -1.88 3.81
CA LEU A 81 8.86 -0.62 3.51
C LEU A 81 8.02 0.58 3.96
N ILE A 82 6.74 0.64 3.57
CA ILE A 82 5.86 1.76 3.93
C ILE A 82 5.65 1.82 5.44
N THR A 83 5.38 0.68 6.07
CA THR A 83 5.18 0.64 7.52
C THR A 83 6.48 0.85 8.30
N ALA A 84 7.67 0.80 7.68
CA ALA A 84 8.92 1.16 8.34
C ALA A 84 9.00 2.65 8.69
N PHE A 85 8.24 3.51 8.01
CA PHE A 85 8.24 4.97 8.18
C PHE A 85 6.90 5.51 8.73
N PRO A 86 6.52 5.16 9.98
CA PRO A 86 5.19 5.47 10.53
C PRO A 86 4.88 6.96 10.58
N ARG A 87 5.89 7.84 10.64
CA ARG A 87 5.68 9.31 10.67
C ARG A 87 5.11 9.87 9.37
N LEU A 88 5.50 9.29 8.23
CA LEU A 88 5.03 9.71 6.91
C LEU A 88 3.65 9.12 6.60
N PHE A 89 3.36 7.96 7.19
CA PHE A 89 2.19 7.16 6.88
C PHE A 89 1.40 6.79 8.14
N GLN A 90 1.11 7.77 8.98
CA GLN A 90 0.49 7.56 10.31
C GLN A 90 -0.87 6.86 10.23
N GLN A 91 -1.59 7.03 9.12
CA GLN A 91 -2.89 6.41 8.87
C GLN A 91 -2.80 5.13 8.02
N SER A 92 -1.59 4.68 7.63
CA SER A 92 -1.42 3.51 6.79
C SER A 92 -0.68 2.39 7.53
N GLY A 93 -1.43 1.35 7.90
CA GLY A 93 -0.91 0.17 8.59
C GLY A 93 -0.67 0.32 10.09
N TRP A 94 -0.92 1.49 10.69
CA TRP A 94 -0.77 1.74 12.12
C TRP A 94 -2.03 2.37 12.71
N ASP A 95 -2.51 1.80 13.81
CA ASP A 95 -3.49 2.39 14.71
C ASP A 95 -2.76 3.07 15.87
N VAL A 96 -3.11 4.33 16.11
CA VAL A 96 -2.54 5.15 17.19
C VAL A 96 -3.40 4.98 18.43
N ILE A 97 -2.85 4.38 19.49
CA ILE A 97 -3.52 4.19 20.78
C ILE A 97 -2.92 5.17 21.79
N PRO A 98 -3.63 6.25 22.17
CA PRO A 98 -3.13 7.17 23.18
C PRO A 98 -3.06 6.51 24.55
N LEU A 99 -2.02 6.82 25.32
CA LEU A 99 -1.85 6.32 26.69
C LEU A 99 -2.64 7.13 27.72
N GLU A 100 -3.09 8.32 27.33
CA GLU A 100 -3.93 9.20 28.13
C GLU A 100 -5.30 9.35 27.48
N ALA A 101 -6.33 9.61 28.29
CA ALA A 101 -7.66 9.90 27.76
C ALA A 101 -7.64 11.24 27.01
N ILE A 102 -8.09 11.21 25.74
CA ILE A 102 -8.20 12.39 24.89
C ILE A 102 -9.69 12.66 24.64
N SER A 103 -10.12 13.89 24.88
CA SER A 103 -11.49 14.30 24.58
C SER A 103 -11.70 14.34 23.06
N PRO A 104 -12.91 14.03 22.53
CA PRO A 104 -13.18 14.06 21.09
C PRO A 104 -12.82 15.40 20.42
N THR A 105 -12.95 16.50 21.17
CA THR A 105 -12.61 17.86 20.74
C THR A 105 -11.10 18.12 20.63
N GLU A 106 -10.27 17.32 21.28
CA GLU A 106 -8.81 17.49 21.32
C GLU A 106 -8.06 16.61 20.30
N ILE A 107 -8.73 15.62 19.69
CA ILE A 107 -8.08 14.61 18.83
C ILE A 107 -7.23 15.24 17.71
N TYR A 108 -7.67 16.38 17.15
CA TYR A 108 -6.98 17.09 16.08
C TYR A 108 -5.96 18.14 16.54
N LEU A 109 -5.90 18.40 17.86
CA LEU A 109 -5.00 19.39 18.47
C LEU A 109 -3.77 18.74 19.13
N VAL A 110 -3.81 17.43 19.31
CA VAL A 110 -2.77 16.64 19.97
C VAL A 110 -1.74 16.15 18.96
N ARG A 111 -0.47 16.32 19.31
CA ARG A 111 0.64 15.66 18.62
C ARG A 111 0.99 14.37 19.37
N TYR A 112 1.00 13.24 18.68
CA TYR A 112 1.37 11.97 19.29
C TYR A 112 2.89 11.80 19.30
N ASP A 113 3.44 11.43 20.45
CA ASP A 113 4.81 10.94 20.59
C ASP A 113 4.81 9.42 20.79
N TYR A 114 5.56 8.70 19.96
CA TYR A 114 5.46 7.25 19.86
C TYR A 114 6.46 6.58 20.77
N VAL A 115 5.96 5.99 21.86
CA VAL A 115 6.81 5.35 22.88
C VAL A 115 7.10 3.90 22.52
N GLU A 116 6.12 3.20 21.94
CA GLU A 116 6.23 1.77 21.63
C GLU A 116 5.56 1.44 20.29
N ARG A 117 6.14 0.48 19.58
CA ARG A 117 5.60 -0.07 18.33
C ARG A 117 5.44 -1.57 18.47
N SER A 118 4.21 -2.06 18.35
CA SER A 118 3.91 -3.49 18.38
C SER A 118 3.30 -3.96 17.06
N ARG A 119 3.98 -4.93 16.43
CA ARG A 119 3.40 -5.69 15.31
C ARG A 119 2.57 -6.83 15.86
N THR A 120 1.48 -7.15 15.18
CA THR A 120 0.72 -8.33 15.58
C THR A 120 1.42 -9.60 15.11
N ALA A 121 1.23 -10.69 15.86
CA ALA A 121 1.81 -12.00 15.58
C ALA A 121 1.51 -12.44 14.13
N THR A 122 2.53 -12.92 13.43
CA THR A 122 2.42 -13.32 12.03
C THR A 122 1.60 -14.60 11.89
N SER A 123 0.57 -14.56 11.05
CA SER A 123 -0.22 -15.72 10.62
C SER A 123 -0.45 -15.65 9.11
N TRP A 124 -0.78 -16.76 8.47
CA TRP A 124 -1.07 -16.80 7.03
C TRP A 124 -2.11 -15.76 6.57
N PRO A 125 -3.27 -15.61 7.24
CA PRO A 125 -4.22 -14.57 6.90
C PRO A 125 -3.65 -13.15 7.00
N ARG A 126 -2.77 -12.90 7.98
CA ARG A 126 -2.11 -11.60 8.13
C ARG A 126 -1.06 -11.37 7.04
N LEU A 127 -0.30 -12.39 6.64
CA LEU A 127 0.62 -12.27 5.50
C LEU A 127 -0.15 -11.94 4.22
N TRP A 128 -1.27 -12.60 3.99
CA TRP A 128 -2.15 -12.32 2.85
C TRP A 128 -2.67 -10.89 2.86
N LEU A 129 -3.10 -10.39 4.03
CA LEU A 129 -3.56 -9.02 4.21
C LEU A 129 -2.44 -7.99 3.99
N ARG A 130 -1.25 -8.21 4.58
CA ARG A 130 -0.08 -7.34 4.41
C ARG A 130 0.32 -7.26 2.94
N ALA A 131 0.33 -8.39 2.23
CA ALA A 131 0.61 -8.41 0.80
C ALA A 131 -0.40 -7.56 0.02
N ALA A 132 -1.70 -7.72 0.30
CA ALA A 132 -2.76 -6.93 -0.33
C ALA A 132 -2.57 -5.42 -0.11
N GLN A 133 -2.32 -5.01 1.14
CA GLN A 133 -2.05 -3.61 1.50
C GLN A 133 -0.81 -3.07 0.77
N GLY A 134 0.25 -3.86 0.69
CA GLY A 134 1.46 -3.49 -0.02
C GLY A 134 1.22 -3.22 -1.50
N TRP A 135 0.39 -4.03 -2.17
CA TRP A 135 0.03 -3.79 -3.57
C TRP A 135 -0.80 -2.52 -3.76
N VAL A 136 -1.70 -2.21 -2.83
CA VAL A 136 -2.41 -0.91 -2.85
C VAL A 136 -1.41 0.25 -2.75
N TYR A 137 -0.39 0.14 -1.90
CA TYR A 137 0.65 1.18 -1.82
C TYR A 137 1.44 1.30 -3.13
N LEU A 138 1.84 0.19 -3.74
CA LEU A 138 2.53 0.19 -5.01
C LEU A 138 1.68 0.83 -6.12
N GLU A 139 0.38 0.56 -6.14
CA GLU A 139 -0.51 1.11 -7.15
C GLU A 139 -0.67 2.62 -6.99
N ILE A 140 -0.85 3.09 -5.74
CA ILE A 140 -0.86 4.53 -5.45
C ILE A 140 0.43 5.19 -5.92
N ILE A 141 1.59 4.59 -5.62
CA ILE A 141 2.89 5.09 -6.08
C ILE A 141 2.96 5.13 -7.61
N ALA A 142 2.51 4.07 -8.29
CA ALA A 142 2.52 3.99 -9.74
C ALA A 142 1.61 5.05 -10.39
N ILE A 143 0.43 5.30 -9.82
CA ILE A 143 -0.48 6.37 -10.27
C ILE A 143 0.18 7.75 -10.10
N PHE A 144 0.77 8.03 -8.94
CA PHE A 144 1.45 9.30 -8.70
C PHE A 144 2.66 9.48 -9.62
N ALA A 145 3.49 8.45 -9.78
CA ALA A 145 4.63 8.47 -10.70
C ALA A 145 4.18 8.72 -12.14
N GLY A 146 3.14 8.01 -12.58
CA GLY A 146 2.52 8.22 -13.89
C GLY A 146 2.02 9.65 -14.07
N ALA A 147 1.30 10.20 -13.10
CA ALA A 147 0.82 11.58 -13.14
C ALA A 147 1.96 12.60 -13.25
N VAL A 148 3.06 12.41 -12.50
CA VAL A 148 4.25 13.28 -12.56
C VAL A 148 4.93 13.15 -13.92
N LEU A 149 5.09 11.95 -14.45
CA LEU A 149 5.71 11.70 -15.76
C LEU A 149 4.86 12.23 -16.92
N MET A 150 3.55 12.38 -16.75
CA MET A 150 2.68 13.00 -17.73
C MET A 150 2.88 14.52 -17.86
N ILE A 151 3.45 15.19 -16.85
CA ILE A 151 3.72 16.64 -16.90
C ILE A 151 4.66 17.01 -18.05
N PRO A 152 5.89 16.45 -18.17
CA PRO A 152 6.77 16.77 -19.28
C PRO A 152 6.19 16.30 -20.62
N LEU A 153 5.43 15.20 -20.63
CA LEU A 153 4.77 14.71 -21.85
C LEU A 153 3.70 15.69 -22.34
N PHE A 154 2.88 16.22 -21.44
CA PHE A 154 1.92 17.27 -21.74
C PHE A 154 2.60 18.53 -22.27
N LEU A 155 3.64 19.01 -21.57
CA LEU A 155 4.42 20.18 -22.03
C LEU A 155 5.01 19.95 -23.42
N SER A 156 5.52 18.75 -23.69
CA SER A 156 6.05 18.40 -25.00
C SER A 156 4.98 18.46 -26.11
N VAL A 157 3.76 18.00 -25.84
CA VAL A 157 2.66 18.06 -26.81
C VAL A 157 2.21 19.50 -27.06
N THR A 158 2.18 20.33 -26.02
CA THR A 158 1.75 21.74 -26.14
C THR A 158 2.81 22.65 -26.75
N GLU A 159 4.10 22.41 -26.50
CA GLU A 159 5.20 23.26 -26.96
C GLU A 159 5.73 22.85 -28.34
N PHE A 160 5.73 21.55 -28.69
CA PHE A 160 6.23 21.07 -29.99
C PHE A 160 5.16 20.94 -31.08
N GLY A 161 3.93 21.44 -30.85
CA GLY A 161 2.99 21.72 -31.94
C GLY A 161 2.31 20.50 -32.58
N PHE A 162 2.15 19.38 -31.87
CA PHE A 162 1.30 18.27 -32.33
C PHE A 162 -0.22 18.60 -32.32
N GLY A 163 -0.59 19.81 -31.92
CA GLY A 163 -1.97 20.32 -31.87
C GLY A 163 -2.28 21.43 -32.89
N ARG A 164 -1.59 21.46 -34.04
CA ARG A 164 -2.04 22.21 -35.24
C ARG A 164 -2.42 21.26 -36.35
#